data_AF-A0A847NUC3-F1
#
_entry.id   AF-A0A847NUC3-F1
#
_cell.length_a   1.000
_cell.length_b   1.000
_cell.length_c   1.000
_cell.angle_alpha   90.00
_cell.angle_beta   90.00
_cell.angle_gamma   90.00
#
_symmetry.space_group_name_H-M   'P 1'
#
loop_
_entity.id
_entity.type
_entity.pdbx_description
1 polymer ?
#
loop_
_entity_poly.entity_id
_entity_poly.type
_entity_poly.pdbx_seq_one_letter_code
_entity_poly.pdbx_strand_id
1 'polypeptide(L)'
;LLIIGVLVGIYIYIRQPSLVKASIINELKSLEDILKNSKQNNFLYHIIVLSISAFLSTFVIGIPIIIFYLFYEGLSIGFLLASFINYKKISGLLFGTVFFIINKLLLLSIIIYLLIVSINYSKKIIINIKNKDYRISEHLLNHLIKMIFVFIIVMTYDIFIYFLGNRILTYFIFLL
;
A
#
# COMPACT_ATOMS: atom_id res chain seq x y z
N LEU A 1 6.14 12.35 -4.48
CA LEU A 1 6.08 11.96 -3.05
C LEU A 1 6.39 10.49 -2.84
N LEU A 2 5.77 9.56 -3.56
CA LEU A 2 6.06 8.12 -3.40
C LEU A 2 7.55 7.78 -3.60
N ILE A 3 8.18 8.26 -4.68
CA ILE A 3 9.62 8.07 -4.94
C ILE A 3 10.46 8.67 -3.81
N ILE A 4 10.09 9.86 -3.32
CA ILE A 4 10.77 10.50 -2.18
C ILE A 4 10.64 9.62 -0.94
N GLY A 5 9.45 9.06 -0.69
CA GLY A 5 9.20 8.09 0.37
C GLY A 5 10.15 6.90 0.26
N VAL A 6 10.28 6.29 -0.92
CA VAL A 6 11.21 5.17 -1.17
C VAL A 6 12.64 5.56 -0.82
N LEU A 7 13.13 6.70 -1.29
CA LEU A 7 14.48 7.18 -0.97
C LEU A 7 14.67 7.41 0.53
N VAL A 8 13.67 8.00 1.20
CA VAL A 8 13.68 8.20 2.65
C VAL A 8 13.66 6.87 3.40
N GLY A 9 12.91 5.87 2.93
CA GLY A 9 12.87 4.53 3.51
C GLY A 9 14.23 3.83 3.44
N ILE A 10 14.91 3.93 2.29
CA ILE A 10 16.28 3.42 2.12
C ILE A 10 17.23 4.14 3.09
N TYR A 11 17.14 5.48 3.16
CA TYR A 11 17.96 6.27 4.07
C TYR A 11 17.76 5.89 5.55
N ILE A 12 16.51 5.70 5.97
CA ILE A 12 16.16 5.27 7.33
C ILE A 12 16.82 3.92 7.64
N TYR A 13 16.73 2.94 6.72
CA TYR A 13 17.38 1.66 6.91
C TYR A 13 18.90 1.78 7.08
N ILE A 14 19.56 2.57 6.22
CA ILE A 14 21.01 2.77 6.28
C ILE A 14 21.44 3.38 7.61
N ARG A 15 20.64 4.29 8.17
CA ARG A 15 20.90 4.94 9.46
C ARG A 15 20.62 4.08 10.69
N GLN A 16 19.95 2.93 10.55
CA GLN A 16 19.66 2.08 11.71
C GLN A 16 20.94 1.55 12.38
N PRO A 17 20.96 1.43 13.71
CA PRO A 17 22.04 0.78 14.45
C PRO A 17 22.27 -0.67 14.00
N SER A 18 23.50 -1.17 14.17
CA SER A 18 23.87 -2.55 13.80
C SER A 18 23.01 -3.61 14.47
N LEU A 19 22.64 -3.40 15.74
CA LEU A 19 21.75 -4.29 16.50
C LEU A 19 20.37 -4.44 15.84
N VAL A 20 19.78 -3.32 15.39
CA VAL A 20 18.47 -3.32 14.71
C VAL A 20 18.57 -3.96 13.32
N LYS A 21 19.68 -3.74 12.60
CA LYS A 21 19.90 -4.42 11.32
C LYS A 21 20.04 -5.93 11.48
N ALA A 22 20.69 -6.39 12.56
CA ALA A 22 20.83 -7.80 12.86
C ALA A 22 19.48 -8.46 13.19
N SER A 23 18.61 -7.79 13.94
CA SER A 23 17.26 -8.31 14.20
C SER A 23 16.42 -8.39 12.93
N ILE A 24 16.47 -7.38 12.06
CA ILE A 24 15.79 -7.41 10.75
C ILE A 24 16.29 -8.59 9.91
N ILE A 25 17.60 -8.85 9.86
CA ILE A 25 18.16 -10.00 9.13
C ILE A 25 17.66 -11.33 9.71
N ASN A 26 17.53 -11.44 11.03
CA ASN A 26 17.03 -12.66 11.64
C ASN A 26 15.55 -12.92 11.29
N GLU A 27 14.72 -11.86 11.25
CA GLU A 27 13.33 -11.97 10.74
C GLU A 27 13.27 -12.32 9.24
N LEU A 28 14.23 -11.86 8.45
CA LEU A 28 14.31 -12.24 7.03
C LEU A 28 14.73 -13.72 6.84
N LYS A 29 15.49 -14.29 7.77
CA LYS A 29 15.82 -15.72 7.76
C LYS A 29 14.61 -16.60 8.06
N SER A 30 13.77 -16.21 9.01
CA SER A 30 12.54 -16.94 9.34
C SER A 30 11.46 -16.79 8.26
N LEU A 31 11.62 -15.85 7.32
CA LEU A 31 10.68 -15.63 6.22
C LEU A 31 10.43 -16.90 5.40
N GLU A 32 11.44 -17.73 5.15
CA GLU A 32 11.28 -18.96 4.38
C GLU A 32 10.26 -19.91 5.03
N ASP A 33 10.39 -20.13 6.34
CA ASP A 33 9.47 -20.98 7.10
C ASP A 33 8.07 -20.36 7.18
N ILE A 34 7.99 -19.04 7.33
CA ILE A 34 6.72 -18.30 7.33
C ILE A 34 6.00 -18.47 5.99
N LEU A 35 6.70 -18.35 4.86
CA LEU A 35 6.11 -18.49 3.53
C LEU A 35 5.56 -19.90 3.27
N LYS A 36 6.21 -20.95 3.80
CA LYS A 36 5.76 -22.34 3.62
C LYS A 36 4.60 -22.70 4.55
N ASN A 37 4.63 -22.23 5.79
CA ASN A 37 3.76 -22.75 6.86
C ASN A 37 2.61 -21.81 7.24
N SER A 38 2.60 -20.57 6.77
CA SER A 38 1.56 -19.59 7.09
C SER A 38 0.81 -19.11 5.85
N LYS A 39 -0.36 -18.52 6.07
CA LYS A 39 -1.09 -17.76 5.06
C LYS A 39 -0.98 -16.28 5.38
N GLN A 40 -0.93 -15.45 4.34
CA GLN A 40 -1.01 -14.01 4.52
C GLN A 40 -2.46 -13.62 4.85
N ASN A 41 -2.67 -12.87 5.93
CA ASN A 41 -3.99 -12.38 6.29
C ASN A 41 -3.96 -10.87 6.47
N ASN A 42 -4.24 -10.15 5.37
CA ASN A 42 -4.22 -8.69 5.34
C ASN A 42 -5.63 -8.07 5.32
N PHE A 43 -6.69 -8.90 5.40
CA PHE A 43 -8.09 -8.45 5.29
C PHE A 43 -8.43 -7.31 6.25
N LEU A 44 -8.20 -7.52 7.55
CA LEU A 44 -8.55 -6.53 8.56
C LEU A 44 -7.76 -5.23 8.37
N TYR A 45 -6.47 -5.33 8.01
CA TYR A 45 -5.63 -4.17 7.74
C TYR A 45 -6.15 -3.37 6.55
N HIS A 46 -6.38 -4.01 5.40
CA HIS A 46 -6.89 -3.32 4.21
C HIS A 46 -8.30 -2.77 4.40
N ILE A 47 -9.19 -3.47 5.11
CA ILE A 47 -10.52 -2.95 5.45
C ILE A 47 -10.41 -1.64 6.22
N ILE A 48 -9.54 -1.58 7.24
CA ILE A 48 -9.34 -0.37 8.05
C ILE A 48 -8.79 0.76 7.18
N VAL A 49 -7.71 0.51 6.44
CA VAL A 49 -7.07 1.52 5.58
C VAL A 49 -8.05 2.05 4.52
N LEU A 50 -8.81 1.17 3.88
CA LEU A 50 -9.80 1.56 2.87
C LEU A 50 -10.96 2.33 3.48
N SER A 51 -11.47 1.92 4.62
CA SER A 51 -12.59 2.61 5.28
C SER A 51 -12.19 4.04 5.66
N ILE A 52 -10.99 4.19 6.23
CA ILE A 52 -10.45 5.51 6.61
C ILE A 52 -10.19 6.36 5.35
N SER A 53 -9.53 5.80 4.34
CA SER A 53 -9.24 6.54 3.11
C SER A 53 -10.51 6.92 2.33
N ALA A 54 -11.52 6.03 2.29
CA ALA A 54 -12.82 6.31 1.69
C ALA A 54 -13.57 7.39 2.47
N PHE A 55 -13.57 7.35 3.80
CA PHE A 55 -14.16 8.43 4.59
C PHE A 55 -13.46 9.76 4.33
N LEU A 56 -12.13 9.80 4.40
CA LEU A 56 -11.33 10.99 4.14
C LEU A 56 -11.49 11.53 2.72
N SER A 57 -11.68 10.66 1.72
CA SER A 57 -11.86 11.07 0.32
C SER A 57 -13.09 11.96 0.09
N THR A 58 -14.04 11.95 1.02
CA THR A 58 -15.24 12.81 0.95
C THR A 58 -14.97 14.26 1.39
N PHE A 59 -13.85 14.51 2.07
CA PHE A 59 -13.47 15.82 2.57
C PHE A 59 -12.25 16.35 1.82
N VAL A 60 -12.25 17.65 1.50
CA VAL A 60 -11.09 18.31 0.87
C VAL A 60 -9.84 18.19 1.74
N ILE A 61 -10.00 18.29 3.07
CA ILE A 61 -8.93 18.15 4.07
C ILE A 61 -8.37 16.70 4.11
N GLY A 62 -9.13 15.71 3.65
CA GLY A 62 -8.68 14.34 3.59
C GLY A 62 -7.64 14.06 2.50
N ILE A 63 -7.56 14.89 1.45
CA ILE A 63 -6.59 14.72 0.36
C ILE A 63 -5.13 14.75 0.87
N PRO A 64 -4.68 15.78 1.63
CA PRO A 64 -3.35 15.77 2.24
C PRO A 64 -3.03 14.52 3.05
N ILE A 65 -4.01 13.96 3.77
CA ILE A 65 -3.82 12.77 4.61
C ILE A 65 -3.61 11.52 3.74
N ILE A 66 -4.40 11.36 2.67
CA ILE A 66 -4.21 10.26 1.71
C ILE A 66 -2.83 10.36 1.02
N ILE A 67 -2.39 11.59 0.70
CA ILE A 67 -1.06 11.84 0.14
C ILE A 67 0.05 11.44 1.14
N PHE A 68 -0.11 11.76 2.42
CA PHE A 68 0.84 11.37 3.46
C PHE A 68 0.90 9.85 3.63
N TYR A 69 -0.23 9.16 3.55
CA TYR A 69 -0.26 7.70 3.55
C TYR A 69 0.50 7.10 2.35
N LEU A 70 0.34 7.66 1.15
CA LEU A 70 1.14 7.23 -0.03
C LEU A 70 2.65 7.46 0.16
N PHE A 71 3.04 8.53 0.86
CA PHE A 71 4.43 8.74 1.23
C PHE A 71 4.93 7.68 2.21
N TYR A 72 4.13 7.34 3.22
CA TYR A 72 4.43 6.26 4.17
C TYR A 72 4.57 4.89 3.49
N GLU A 73 3.68 4.56 2.54
CA GLU A 73 3.83 3.32 1.76
C GLU A 73 5.12 3.31 0.94
N GLY A 74 5.47 4.43 0.32
CA GLY A 74 6.77 4.60 -0.33
C GLY A 74 7.94 4.32 0.62
N LEU A 75 7.91 4.89 1.82
CA LEU A 75 8.91 4.68 2.88
C LEU A 75 9.02 3.20 3.25
N SER A 76 7.88 2.54 3.51
CA SER A 76 7.84 1.11 3.81
C SER A 76 8.47 0.26 2.70
N ILE A 77 8.18 0.55 1.43
CA ILE A 77 8.77 -0.15 0.27
C ILE A 77 10.29 0.03 0.23
N GLY A 78 10.76 1.28 0.35
CA GLY A 78 12.20 1.58 0.34
C GLY A 78 12.95 0.89 1.47
N PHE A 79 12.36 0.88 2.67
CA PHE A 79 12.92 0.19 3.84
C PHE A 79 13.02 -1.33 3.63
N LEU A 80 11.95 -1.95 3.10
CA LEU A 80 11.91 -3.38 2.79
C LEU A 80 12.95 -3.77 1.74
N LEU A 81 13.04 -3.02 0.63
CA LEU A 81 14.01 -3.28 -0.43
C LEU A 81 15.45 -3.16 0.10
N ALA A 82 15.75 -2.12 0.88
CA ALA A 82 17.07 -1.97 1.51
C ALA A 82 17.40 -3.13 2.46
N SER A 83 16.40 -3.63 3.20
CA SER A 83 16.54 -4.79 4.08
C SER A 83 16.89 -6.06 3.30
N PHE A 84 16.19 -6.33 2.20
CA PHE A 84 16.50 -7.47 1.34
C PHE A 84 17.87 -7.37 0.64
N ILE A 85 18.26 -6.17 0.19
CA ILE A 85 19.60 -5.93 -0.37
C ILE A 85 20.67 -6.24 0.67
N ASN A 86 20.50 -5.83 1.92
CA ASN A 86 21.49 -6.12 2.94
C ASN A 86 21.53 -7.61 3.32
N TYR A 87 20.41 -8.32 3.23
CA TYR A 87 20.32 -9.74 3.54
C TYR A 87 21.02 -10.63 2.48
N LYS A 88 20.69 -10.43 1.20
CA LYS A 88 21.10 -11.32 0.10
C LYS A 88 21.59 -10.58 -1.16
N LYS A 89 21.92 -9.28 -1.04
CA LYS A 89 22.42 -8.43 -2.14
C LYS A 89 21.46 -8.43 -3.33
N ILE A 90 21.92 -8.86 -4.50
CA ILE A 90 21.16 -8.80 -5.76
C ILE A 90 20.02 -9.82 -5.76
N SER A 91 20.22 -11.04 -5.24
CA SER A 91 19.14 -12.03 -5.18
C SER A 91 18.04 -11.58 -4.21
N GLY A 92 18.44 -10.97 -3.08
CA GLY A 92 17.52 -10.31 -2.16
C GLY A 92 16.70 -9.21 -2.83
N LEU A 93 17.33 -8.34 -3.64
CA LEU A 93 16.61 -7.32 -4.42
C LEU A 93 15.54 -7.95 -5.32
N LEU A 94 15.88 -9.00 -6.07
CA LEU A 94 14.95 -9.69 -6.97
C LEU A 94 13.79 -10.34 -6.20
N PHE A 95 14.07 -10.94 -5.04
CA PHE A 95 13.01 -11.46 -4.19
C PHE A 95 12.11 -10.31 -3.68
N GLY A 96 12.72 -9.21 -3.22
CA GLY A 96 12.02 -8.03 -2.72
C GLY A 96 11.12 -7.37 -3.77
N THR A 97 11.51 -7.35 -5.04
CA THR A 97 10.67 -6.83 -6.12
C THR A 97 9.49 -7.75 -6.41
N VAL A 98 9.68 -9.07 -6.44
CA VAL A 98 8.59 -10.05 -6.58
C VAL A 98 7.62 -9.94 -5.40
N PHE A 99 8.15 -9.85 -4.18
CA PHE A 99 7.36 -9.62 -2.96
C PHE A 99 6.52 -8.34 -3.05
N PHE A 100 7.12 -7.24 -3.51
CA PHE A 100 6.41 -5.99 -3.71
C PHE A 100 5.28 -6.10 -4.74
N ILE A 101 5.54 -6.74 -5.88
CA ILE A 101 4.55 -6.92 -6.95
C ILE A 101 3.33 -7.69 -6.45
N ILE A 102 3.56 -8.79 -5.73
CA ILE A 102 2.48 -9.68 -5.26
C ILE A 102 1.69 -9.01 -4.13
N ASN A 103 2.37 -8.35 -3.18
CA ASN A 103 1.73 -7.94 -1.92
C ASN A 103 1.32 -6.47 -1.87
N LYS A 104 1.96 -5.58 -2.63
CA LYS A 104 1.77 -4.12 -2.48
C LYS A 104 1.34 -3.38 -3.75
N LEU A 105 1.73 -3.85 -4.94
CA LEU A 105 1.56 -3.08 -6.18
C LEU A 105 0.09 -2.77 -6.50
N LEU A 106 -0.79 -3.76 -6.34
CA LEU A 106 -2.22 -3.59 -6.62
C LEU A 106 -2.88 -2.64 -5.61
N LEU A 107 -2.64 -2.84 -4.32
CA LEU A 107 -3.14 -1.93 -3.28
C LEU A 107 -2.68 -0.49 -3.50
N LEU A 108 -1.39 -0.30 -3.81
CA LEU A 108 -0.83 1.02 -4.08
C LEU A 108 -1.50 1.69 -5.27
N SER A 109 -1.74 0.94 -6.35
CA SER A 109 -2.44 1.44 -7.55
C SER A 109 -3.87 1.88 -7.22
N ILE A 110 -4.56 1.13 -6.36
CA ILE A 110 -5.90 1.46 -5.89
C ILE A 110 -5.92 2.74 -5.05
N ILE A 111 -4.94 2.93 -4.18
CA ILE A 111 -4.87 4.14 -3.34
C ILE A 111 -4.56 5.38 -4.18
N ILE A 112 -3.72 5.25 -5.21
CA ILE A 112 -3.49 6.31 -6.21
C ILE A 112 -4.80 6.63 -6.94
N TYR A 113 -5.56 5.62 -7.36
CA TYR A 113 -6.87 5.83 -7.98
C TYR A 113 -7.84 6.56 -7.04
N LEU A 114 -7.92 6.14 -5.77
CA LEU A 114 -8.73 6.80 -4.74
C LEU A 114 -8.35 8.28 -4.59
N LEU A 115 -7.05 8.60 -4.58
CA LEU A 115 -6.57 9.98 -4.50
C LEU A 115 -7.06 10.80 -5.70
N ILE A 116 -6.94 10.28 -6.92
CA ILE A 116 -7.40 10.97 -8.14
C ILE A 116 -8.90 11.23 -8.08
N VAL A 117 -9.68 10.23 -7.67
CA VAL A 117 -11.14 10.36 -7.49
C VAL A 117 -11.47 11.41 -6.43
N SER A 118 -10.76 11.42 -5.31
CA SER A 118 -10.92 12.39 -4.21
C SER A 118 -10.67 13.83 -4.67
N ILE A 119 -9.59 14.05 -5.45
CA ILE A 119 -9.25 15.36 -6.00
C ILE A 119 -10.35 15.83 -6.96
N ASN A 120 -10.81 14.95 -7.84
CA ASN A 120 -11.88 15.26 -8.80
C ASN A 120 -13.21 15.57 -8.10
N TYR A 121 -13.55 14.79 -7.07
CA TYR A 121 -14.73 15.03 -6.25
C TYR A 121 -14.65 16.37 -5.52
N SER A 122 -13.51 16.67 -4.88
CA SER A 122 -13.26 17.93 -4.18
C SER A 122 -13.38 19.14 -5.10
N LYS A 123 -12.83 19.07 -6.32
CA LYS A 123 -12.98 20.13 -7.33
C LYS A 123 -14.45 20.39 -7.67
N LYS A 124 -15.25 19.34 -7.89
CA LYS A 124 -16.68 19.46 -8.20
C LYS A 124 -17.47 20.08 -7.05
N ILE A 125 -17.19 19.69 -5.80
CA ILE A 125 -17.82 20.30 -4.63
C ILE A 125 -17.52 21.80 -4.56
N ILE A 126 -16.25 22.19 -4.69
CA ILE A 126 -15.84 23.61 -4.60
C ILE A 126 -16.55 24.45 -5.67
N ILE A 127 -16.66 23.94 -6.90
CA ILE A 127 -17.36 24.62 -8.00
C ILE A 127 -18.86 24.74 -7.70
N ASN A 128 -19.53 23.67 -7.28
CA ASN A 128 -20.96 23.72 -6.99
C ASN A 128 -21.29 24.65 -5.81
N ILE A 129 -20.45 24.67 -4.76
CA ILE A 129 -20.58 25.61 -3.66
C ILE A 129 -20.46 27.06 -4.17
N LYS A 130 -19.48 27.33 -5.05
CA LYS A 130 -19.29 28.67 -5.64
C LYS A 130 -20.47 29.10 -6.52
N ASN A 131 -21.02 28.17 -7.29
CA ASN A 131 -22.13 28.42 -8.21
C ASN A 131 -23.52 28.35 -7.54
N LYS A 132 -23.58 28.01 -6.25
CA LYS A 132 -24.83 27.76 -5.49
C LYS A 132 -25.72 26.67 -6.13
N ASP A 133 -25.10 25.69 -6.78
CA ASP A 133 -25.79 24.56 -7.40
C ASP A 133 -26.07 23.45 -6.38
N TYR A 134 -27.32 23.00 -6.29
CA TYR A 134 -27.77 21.99 -5.33
C TYR A 134 -27.49 20.53 -5.73
N ARG A 135 -26.72 20.27 -6.80
CA ARG A 135 -26.39 18.90 -7.29
C ARG A 135 -25.31 18.17 -6.48
N ILE A 136 -25.03 18.62 -5.26
CA ILE A 136 -23.97 18.08 -4.39
C ILE A 136 -24.28 16.61 -4.03
N SER A 137 -25.55 16.27 -3.78
CA SER A 137 -25.99 14.92 -3.43
C SER A 137 -25.68 13.90 -4.54
N GLU A 138 -25.89 14.26 -5.81
CA GLU A 138 -25.62 13.40 -6.95
C GLU A 138 -24.11 13.12 -7.11
N HIS A 139 -23.27 14.14 -6.90
CA HIS A 139 -21.82 13.95 -6.91
C HIS A 139 -21.33 13.08 -5.76
N LEU A 140 -21.92 13.24 -4.57
CA LEU A 140 -21.60 12.43 -3.39
C LEU A 140 -22.00 10.96 -3.61
N LEU A 141 -23.19 10.70 -4.14
CA LEU A 141 -23.66 9.35 -4.43
C LEU A 141 -22.77 8.66 -5.49
N ASN A 142 -22.42 9.37 -6.56
CA ASN A 142 -21.48 8.87 -7.57
C ASN A 142 -20.08 8.57 -7.01
N HIS A 143 -19.63 9.35 -6.02
CA HIS A 143 -18.37 9.11 -5.32
C HIS A 143 -18.44 7.85 -4.46
N LEU A 144 -19.52 7.68 -3.68
CA LEU A 144 -19.73 6.49 -2.85
C LEU A 144 -19.80 5.20 -3.68
N ILE A 145 -20.47 5.21 -4.83
CA ILE A 145 -20.50 4.04 -5.73
C ILE A 145 -19.09 3.63 -6.17
N LYS A 146 -18.22 4.60 -6.49
CA LYS A 146 -16.82 4.31 -6.84
C LYS A 146 -16.05 3.73 -5.66
N MET A 147 -16.30 4.19 -4.44
CA MET A 147 -15.67 3.64 -3.23
C MET A 147 -16.08 2.17 -3.00
N ILE A 148 -17.37 1.85 -3.19
CA ILE A 148 -17.86 0.47 -3.08
C ILE A 148 -17.15 -0.44 -4.10
N PHE A 149 -17.02 0.02 -5.35
CA PHE A 149 -16.32 -0.74 -6.38
C PHE A 149 -14.84 -0.99 -6.01
N VAL A 150 -14.16 0.03 -5.50
CA VAL A 150 -12.78 -0.10 -4.98
C VAL A 150 -12.72 -1.13 -3.85
N PHE A 151 -13.68 -1.11 -2.93
CA PHE A 151 -13.73 -2.03 -1.81
C PHE A 151 -13.85 -3.49 -2.29
N ILE A 152 -14.73 -3.75 -3.26
CA ILE A 152 -14.91 -5.08 -3.86
C ILE A 152 -13.59 -5.57 -4.48
N ILE A 153 -12.90 -4.72 -5.25
CA ILE A 153 -11.62 -5.08 -5.87
C ILE A 153 -10.59 -5.48 -4.79
N VAL A 154 -10.46 -4.69 -3.72
CA VAL A 154 -9.48 -5.04 -2.68
C VAL A 154 -9.85 -6.31 -1.93
N MET A 155 -11.15 -6.55 -1.65
CA MET A 155 -11.57 -7.80 -1.04
C MET A 155 -11.23 -9.01 -1.93
N THR A 156 -11.42 -8.90 -3.26
CA THR A 156 -11.01 -9.97 -4.19
C THR A 156 -9.50 -10.18 -4.21
N TYR A 157 -8.72 -9.10 -4.10
CA TYR A 157 -7.27 -9.15 -3.99
C TYR A 157 -6.80 -9.80 -2.68
N ASP A 158 -7.46 -9.53 -1.56
CA ASP A 158 -7.13 -10.16 -0.28
C ASP A 158 -7.42 -11.65 -0.27
N ILE A 159 -8.53 -12.06 -0.90
CA ILE A 159 -8.82 -13.48 -1.15
C ILE A 159 -7.69 -14.11 -1.96
N PHE A 160 -7.27 -13.46 -3.05
CA PHE A 160 -6.16 -13.94 -3.88
C PHE A 160 -4.87 -14.09 -3.07
N ILE A 161 -4.48 -13.07 -2.30
CA ILE A 161 -3.27 -13.10 -1.47
C ILE A 161 -3.33 -14.20 -0.41
N TYR A 162 -4.48 -14.35 0.25
CA TYR A 162 -4.66 -15.33 1.32
C TYR A 162 -4.45 -16.77 0.84
N PHE A 163 -4.93 -17.09 -0.37
CA PHE A 163 -4.81 -18.45 -0.92
C PHE A 163 -3.53 -18.67 -1.73
N LEU A 164 -3.10 -17.68 -2.51
CA LEU A 164 -2.05 -17.84 -3.53
C LEU A 164 -0.79 -17.02 -3.25
N GLY A 165 -0.85 -15.94 -2.47
CA GLY A 165 0.28 -15.02 -2.27
C GLY A 165 1.55 -15.72 -1.80
N ASN A 166 1.47 -16.45 -0.68
CA ASN A 166 2.61 -17.22 -0.17
C ASN A 166 3.01 -18.36 -1.11
N ARG A 167 2.07 -19.07 -1.74
CA ARG A 167 2.38 -20.14 -2.71
C ARG A 167 3.20 -19.60 -3.88
N ILE A 168 2.83 -18.45 -4.44
CA ILE A 168 3.59 -17.83 -5.52
C ILE A 168 4.99 -17.46 -5.02
N LEU A 169 5.09 -16.85 -3.84
CA LEU A 169 6.39 -16.48 -3.24
C LEU A 169 7.28 -17.68 -2.96
N THR A 170 6.71 -18.85 -2.62
CA THR A 170 7.51 -20.06 -2.38
C THR A 170 8.31 -20.52 -3.61
N TYR A 171 7.81 -20.29 -4.83
CA TYR A 171 8.57 -20.58 -6.05
C TYR A 171 9.83 -19.72 -6.20
N PHE A 172 9.90 -18.58 -5.52
CA PHE A 172 11.03 -17.65 -5.56
C PHE A 172 11.95 -17.76 -4.33
N ILE A 173 11.73 -18.72 -3.43
CA ILE A 173 12.55 -18.91 -2.22
C ILE A 173 14.03 -19.10 -2.54
N PHE A 174 14.37 -19.68 -3.70
CA PHE A 174 15.77 -19.86 -4.11
C PHE A 174 16.57 -18.54 -4.23
N LEU A 175 15.91 -17.38 -4.21
CA LEU A 175 16.52 -16.06 -4.20
C LEU A 175 16.91 -15.57 -2.79
N LEU A 176 16.33 -16.16 -1.73
CA LEU A 176 16.57 -15.86 -0.31
C LEU A 176 17.72 -16.66 0.28
#